data_AF-A0A3M1FX33-F1
#
_entry.id   AF-A0A3M1FX33-F1
#
_cell.length_a   1.000
_cell.length_b   1.000
_cell.length_c   1.000
_cell.angle_alpha   90.00
_cell.angle_beta   90.00
_cell.angle_gamma   90.00
#
_symmetry.space_group_name_H-M   'P 1'
#
loop_
_entity.id
_entity.type
_entity.pdbx_description
1 polymer ?
#
loop_
_entity_poly.entity_id
_entity_poly.type
_entity_poly.pdbx_seq_one_letter_code
_entity_poly.pdbx_strand_id
1 'polypeptide(L)'
;QLDEAGQPVTPVESKVDYANVDYETLAVGSVAHNTVMEEVYFCTNPGDRPGECSPRDDKRIVFNHFYYPGWRAYLLDGMHGKPVQELPIIPEEEGVLGRMTVPIPPVGEGYILLEYGSTPPRTVGGWISLGSLLLALLALAAGRVLRMTP
;
A
#
# COMPACT_ATOMS: atom_id res chain seq x y z
N GLN A 1 -7.40 18.31 12.82
CA GLN A 1 -7.44 18.64 14.26
C GLN A 1 -6.07 18.29 14.82
N LEU A 2 -5.36 19.21 15.46
CA LEU A 2 -4.07 18.90 16.08
C LEU A 2 -4.38 18.34 17.47
N ASP A 3 -3.99 17.11 17.73
CA ASP A 3 -4.19 16.47 19.03
C ASP A 3 -3.42 17.26 20.11
N GLU A 4 -4.09 17.60 21.21
CA GLU A 4 -3.45 18.20 22.37
C GLU A 4 -2.40 17.24 22.95
N ALA A 5 -1.19 17.75 23.20
CA ALA A 5 -0.10 16.96 23.75
C ALA A 5 -0.52 16.31 25.08
N GLY A 6 -0.50 14.97 25.13
CA GLY A 6 -0.84 14.17 26.32
C GLY A 6 -2.18 13.42 26.24
N GLN A 7 -2.98 13.64 25.18
CA GLN A 7 -4.15 12.79 24.91
C GLN A 7 -3.76 11.49 24.20
N PRO A 8 -4.51 10.39 24.40
CA PRO A 8 -4.36 9.18 23.60
C PRO A 8 -4.59 9.50 22.13
N VAL A 9 -3.62 9.16 21.28
CA VAL A 9 -3.76 9.31 19.82
C VAL A 9 -4.91 8.41 19.35
N THR A 10 -5.90 8.99 18.69
CA THR A 10 -6.97 8.20 18.07
C THR A 10 -6.38 7.31 16.98
N PRO A 11 -6.72 6.01 16.96
CA PRO A 11 -6.24 5.11 15.92
C PRO A 11 -6.56 5.65 14.51
N VAL A 12 -5.61 5.55 13.59
CA VAL A 12 -5.83 5.90 12.19
C VAL A 12 -6.76 4.84 11.58
N GLU A 13 -7.95 5.25 11.17
CA GLU A 13 -8.97 4.37 10.58
C GLU A 13 -8.77 4.12 9.09
N SER A 14 -8.00 4.98 8.41
CA SER A 14 -7.73 4.91 6.97
C SER A 14 -6.55 5.83 6.60
N LYS A 15 -5.81 5.53 5.54
CA LYS A 15 -4.84 6.45 4.94
C LYS A 15 -5.48 7.27 3.82
N VAL A 16 -6.73 7.07 3.43
CA VAL A 16 -7.36 7.88 2.38
C VAL A 16 -7.54 9.33 2.87
N ASP A 17 -7.27 10.30 1.99
CA ASP A 17 -7.50 11.72 2.26
C ASP A 17 -8.96 12.11 2.02
N TYR A 18 -9.85 11.69 2.93
CA TYR A 18 -11.28 11.98 2.85
C TYR A 18 -11.64 13.46 2.87
N ALA A 19 -10.73 14.34 3.32
CA ALA A 19 -10.97 15.78 3.39
C ALA A 19 -10.96 16.45 2.01
N ASN A 20 -10.28 15.84 1.02
CA ASN A 20 -10.10 16.40 -0.32
C ASN A 20 -10.80 15.58 -1.42
N VAL A 21 -11.68 14.65 -1.04
CA VAL A 21 -12.50 13.89 -2.00
C VAL A 21 -13.64 14.77 -2.50
N ASP A 22 -13.76 14.85 -3.82
CA ASP A 22 -14.93 15.42 -4.50
C ASP A 22 -16.07 14.39 -4.51
N TYR A 23 -16.90 14.41 -3.46
CA TYR A 23 -17.99 13.46 -3.25
C TYR A 23 -19.15 13.59 -4.24
N GLU A 24 -19.19 14.63 -5.08
CA GLU A 24 -20.17 14.71 -6.18
C GLU A 24 -19.80 13.75 -7.32
N THR A 25 -18.52 13.41 -7.46
CA THR A 25 -18.00 12.65 -8.60
C THR A 25 -17.20 11.41 -8.23
N LEU A 26 -16.91 11.22 -6.94
CA LEU A 26 -16.21 10.05 -6.42
C LEU A 26 -16.72 9.65 -5.03
N ALA A 27 -17.24 8.43 -4.92
CA ALA A 27 -17.39 7.76 -3.62
C ALA A 27 -16.18 6.87 -3.38
N VAL A 28 -15.61 6.94 -2.18
CA VAL A 28 -14.42 6.17 -1.79
C VAL A 28 -14.57 5.72 -0.33
N GLY A 29 -14.19 4.47 -0.03
CA GLY A 29 -14.36 3.90 1.30
C GLY A 29 -13.29 2.88 1.62
N SER A 30 -12.68 2.97 2.79
CA SER A 30 -11.71 1.99 3.26
C SER A 30 -12.42 0.68 3.56
N VAL A 31 -11.89 -0.42 3.04
CA VAL A 31 -12.45 -1.77 3.19
C VAL A 31 -11.64 -2.55 4.22
N ALA A 32 -10.30 -2.45 4.13
CA ALA A 32 -9.38 -3.05 5.07
C ALA A 32 -8.06 -2.28 5.09
N HIS A 33 -7.44 -2.13 6.26
CA HIS A 33 -6.15 -1.47 6.37
C HIS A 33 -5.30 -2.06 7.50
N ASN A 34 -4.00 -1.86 7.40
CA ASN A 34 -3.06 -1.93 8.51
C ASN A 34 -1.83 -1.07 8.21
N THR A 35 -0.72 -1.26 8.90
CA THR A 35 0.50 -0.45 8.69
C THR A 35 1.05 -0.50 7.25
N VAL A 36 0.95 -1.63 6.55
CA VAL A 36 1.61 -1.86 5.25
C VAL A 36 0.65 -2.06 4.09
N MET A 37 -0.66 -1.95 4.30
CA MET A 37 -1.63 -1.94 3.20
C MET A 37 -2.89 -1.15 3.51
N GLU A 38 -3.61 -0.83 2.46
CA GLU A 38 -4.99 -0.36 2.48
C GLU A 38 -5.72 -0.79 1.20
N GLU A 39 -6.85 -1.46 1.39
CA GLU A 39 -7.82 -1.78 0.36
C GLU A 39 -8.97 -0.76 0.43
N VAL A 40 -9.33 -0.23 -0.73
CA VAL A 40 -10.29 0.86 -0.86
C VAL A 40 -11.30 0.51 -1.95
N TYR A 41 -12.58 0.61 -1.64
CA TYR A 41 -13.65 0.64 -2.64
C TYR A 41 -13.72 2.02 -3.28
N PHE A 42 -13.96 2.07 -4.58
CA PHE A 42 -14.27 3.30 -5.30
C PHE A 42 -15.49 3.13 -6.20
N CYS A 43 -16.20 4.22 -6.40
CA CYS A 43 -17.27 4.36 -7.40
C CYS A 43 -17.20 5.77 -7.99
N THR A 44 -16.98 5.87 -9.30
CA THR A 44 -16.97 7.13 -10.03
C THR A 44 -18.37 7.49 -10.50
N ASN A 45 -18.74 8.76 -10.31
CA ASN A 45 -20.04 9.41 -10.58
C ASN A 45 -21.22 9.16 -9.63
N PRO A 46 -21.14 9.54 -8.34
CA PRO A 46 -22.29 9.57 -7.43
C PRO A 46 -23.24 10.79 -7.60
N GLY A 47 -23.09 11.67 -8.60
CA GLY A 47 -23.77 12.97 -8.69
C GLY A 47 -25.15 12.97 -9.37
N ASP A 48 -25.24 12.54 -10.63
CA ASP A 48 -26.50 12.66 -11.40
C ASP A 48 -27.50 11.55 -11.09
N ARG A 49 -27.01 10.40 -10.63
CA ARG A 49 -27.80 9.22 -10.25
C ARG A 49 -27.14 8.56 -9.04
N PRO A 50 -27.56 8.92 -7.81
CA PRO A 50 -27.00 8.34 -6.61
C PRO A 50 -27.06 6.80 -6.65
N GLY A 51 -25.92 6.15 -6.52
CA GLY A 51 -25.80 4.68 -6.55
C GLY A 51 -25.54 4.05 -7.93
N GLU A 52 -25.41 4.84 -9.01
CA GLU A 52 -25.01 4.33 -10.33
C GLU A 52 -23.57 4.74 -10.66
N CYS A 53 -22.64 3.79 -10.55
CA CYS A 53 -21.24 4.02 -10.88
C CYS A 53 -21.03 4.00 -12.41
N SER A 54 -20.27 4.97 -12.92
CA SER A 54 -20.03 5.16 -14.36
C SER A 54 -18.54 5.37 -14.65
N PRO A 55 -17.98 4.81 -15.74
CA PRO A 55 -16.58 4.99 -16.13
C PRO A 55 -16.12 6.45 -16.23
N ARG A 56 -14.97 6.76 -15.62
CA ARG A 56 -14.25 8.06 -15.74
C ARG A 56 -12.75 7.86 -15.59
N ASP A 57 -11.94 8.72 -16.21
CA ASP A 57 -10.47 8.67 -16.19
C ASP A 57 -9.82 9.93 -15.57
N ASP A 58 -10.63 10.86 -15.05
CA ASP A 58 -10.18 12.14 -14.48
C ASP A 58 -10.05 12.13 -12.95
N LYS A 59 -10.34 11.00 -12.31
CA LYS A 59 -10.35 10.87 -10.83
C LYS A 59 -9.16 10.08 -10.31
N ARG A 60 -8.82 10.36 -9.06
CA ARG A 60 -7.69 9.79 -8.35
C ARG A 60 -7.99 9.70 -6.86
N ILE A 61 -7.39 8.73 -6.19
CA ILE A 61 -7.44 8.59 -4.72
C ILE A 61 -6.12 9.10 -4.17
N VAL A 62 -6.19 10.07 -3.26
CA VAL A 62 -5.03 10.58 -2.52
C VAL A 62 -4.95 9.84 -1.19
N PHE A 63 -3.77 9.36 -0.83
CA PHE A 63 -3.50 8.75 0.45
C PHE A 63 -2.64 9.71 1.29
N ASN A 64 -3.02 9.96 2.54
CA ASN A 64 -2.27 10.64 3.60
C ASN A 64 -1.04 9.83 4.05
N HIS A 65 -0.26 9.36 3.08
CA HIS A 65 0.99 8.64 3.28
C HIS A 65 2.00 9.08 2.22
N PHE A 66 3.23 9.33 2.65
CA PHE A 66 4.32 9.74 1.78
C PHE A 66 4.75 8.62 0.83
N TYR A 67 5.15 8.99 -0.38
CA TYR A 67 5.68 8.02 -1.30
C TYR A 67 7.14 7.64 -0.97
N TYR A 68 7.40 6.34 -0.93
CA TYR A 68 8.74 5.76 -0.92
C TYR A 68 8.78 4.53 -1.85
N PRO A 69 9.95 4.22 -2.46
CA PRO A 69 10.11 3.01 -3.25
C PRO A 69 9.72 1.74 -2.46
N GLY A 70 8.83 0.93 -3.03
CA GLY A 70 8.34 -0.32 -2.44
C GLY A 70 6.81 -0.39 -2.27
N TRP A 71 6.14 0.76 -2.28
CA TRP A 71 4.68 0.82 -2.41
C TRP A 71 4.25 0.45 -3.82
N ARG A 72 3.16 -0.31 -3.93
CA ARG A 72 2.51 -0.71 -5.19
C ARG A 72 1.00 -0.53 -5.04
N ALA A 73 0.34 -0.19 -6.14
CA ALA A 73 -1.10 -0.06 -6.20
C ALA A 73 -1.66 -1.04 -7.21
N TYR A 74 -2.79 -1.67 -6.89
CA TYR A 74 -3.41 -2.68 -7.74
C TYR A 74 -4.91 -2.48 -7.84
N LEU A 75 -5.46 -2.65 -9.03
CA LEU A 75 -6.87 -2.95 -9.20
C LEU A 75 -7.12 -4.42 -8.86
N LEU A 76 -8.16 -4.70 -8.07
CA LEU A 76 -8.56 -6.07 -7.71
C LEU A 76 -9.76 -6.53 -8.55
N ASP A 77 -9.93 -7.86 -8.69
CA ASP A 77 -11.12 -8.49 -9.30
C ASP A 77 -12.37 -8.50 -8.39
N GLY A 78 -12.28 -7.93 -7.19
CA GLY A 78 -13.37 -7.82 -6.23
C GLY A 78 -12.87 -7.42 -4.84
N MET A 79 -13.80 -7.38 -3.88
CA MET A 79 -13.47 -7.17 -2.47
C MET A 79 -12.57 -8.30 -1.96
N HIS A 80 -11.42 -7.96 -1.39
CA HIS A 80 -10.37 -8.90 -0.99
C HIS A 80 -9.89 -9.81 -2.15
N GLY A 81 -10.06 -9.33 -3.38
CA GLY A 81 -9.77 -10.05 -4.61
C GLY A 81 -8.27 -10.14 -4.91
N LYS A 82 -7.97 -10.71 -6.07
CA LYS A 82 -6.60 -10.80 -6.59
C LYS A 82 -6.26 -9.54 -7.39
N PRO A 83 -5.00 -9.08 -7.36
CA PRO A 83 -4.51 -8.07 -8.28
C PRO A 83 -4.70 -8.50 -9.73
N VAL A 84 -5.40 -7.69 -10.52
CA VAL A 84 -5.59 -7.90 -11.97
C VAL A 84 -4.78 -6.91 -12.81
N GLN A 85 -4.50 -5.73 -12.26
CA GLN A 85 -3.74 -4.69 -12.94
C GLN A 85 -2.95 -3.89 -11.90
N GLU A 86 -1.67 -3.65 -12.17
CA GLU A 86 -0.87 -2.69 -11.40
C GLU A 86 -1.17 -1.27 -11.88
N LEU A 87 -1.42 -0.38 -10.94
CA LEU A 87 -1.70 1.03 -11.15
C LEU A 87 -0.46 1.86 -10.80
N PRO A 88 -0.19 2.95 -11.54
CA PRO A 88 0.92 3.83 -11.19
C PRO A 88 0.61 4.57 -9.89
N ILE A 89 1.63 4.74 -9.05
CA ILE A 89 1.58 5.67 -7.92
C ILE A 89 2.29 6.95 -8.38
N ILE A 90 1.54 8.05 -8.37
CA ILE A 90 2.05 9.38 -8.73
C ILE A 90 2.16 10.17 -7.43
N PRO A 91 3.37 10.54 -6.98
CA PRO A 91 3.52 11.45 -5.86
C PRO A 91 2.85 12.79 -6.19
N GLU A 92 2.12 13.35 -5.23
CA GLU A 92 1.50 14.66 -5.35
C GLU A 92 2.56 15.71 -5.68
N GLU A 93 2.50 16.25 -6.89
CA GLU A 93 3.43 17.30 -7.38
C GLU A 93 3.08 18.67 -6.78
N GLU A 94 1.79 18.90 -6.56
CA GLU A 94 1.24 20.14 -6.02
C GLU A 94 0.97 19.97 -4.52
N GLY A 95 2.00 20.18 -3.71
CA GLY A 95 1.90 20.06 -2.26
C GLY A 95 3.27 20.00 -1.59
N VAL A 96 3.33 20.28 -0.29
CA VAL A 96 4.59 20.21 0.47
C VAL A 96 4.98 18.76 0.79
N LEU A 97 4.02 17.84 0.68
CA LEU A 97 4.09 16.53 1.28
C LEU A 97 4.53 15.42 0.31
N GLY A 98 4.19 15.45 -0.98
CA GLY A 98 4.54 14.34 -1.89
C GLY A 98 3.80 13.04 -1.54
N ARG A 99 2.51 13.18 -1.23
CA ARG A 99 1.61 12.08 -0.87
C ARG A 99 1.35 11.14 -2.04
N MET A 100 1.12 9.87 -1.76
CA MET A 100 0.79 8.90 -2.80
C MET A 100 -0.58 9.18 -3.39
N THR A 101 -0.63 9.23 -4.72
CA THR A 101 -1.87 9.39 -5.46
C THR A 101 -2.00 8.27 -6.49
N VAL A 102 -3.18 7.65 -6.55
CA VAL A 102 -3.45 6.55 -7.48
C VAL A 102 -4.59 6.96 -8.41
N PRO A 103 -4.39 7.01 -9.74
CA PRO A 103 -5.46 7.29 -10.69
C PRO A 103 -6.46 6.14 -10.72
N ILE A 104 -7.75 6.48 -10.85
CA ILE A 104 -8.83 5.50 -10.92
C ILE A 104 -9.02 5.08 -12.38
N PRO A 105 -8.97 3.77 -12.71
CA PRO A 105 -9.26 3.29 -14.05
C PRO A 105 -10.71 3.58 -14.49
N PRO A 106 -10.99 3.73 -15.79
CA PRO A 106 -12.34 4.00 -16.31
C PRO A 106 -13.21 2.74 -16.34
N VAL A 107 -13.45 2.14 -15.18
CA VAL A 107 -14.28 0.93 -14.99
C VAL A 107 -15.59 1.22 -14.25
N GLY A 108 -15.72 2.41 -13.67
CA GLY A 108 -16.92 2.83 -12.93
C GLY A 108 -16.83 2.52 -11.44
N GLU A 109 -16.69 1.26 -11.08
CA GLU A 109 -16.48 0.86 -9.68
C GLU A 109 -15.47 -0.27 -9.54
N GLY A 110 -14.91 -0.41 -8.34
CA GLY A 110 -14.00 -1.49 -8.05
C GLY A 110 -13.26 -1.31 -6.74
N TYR A 111 -12.18 -2.06 -6.61
CA TYR A 111 -11.35 -2.10 -5.41
C TYR A 111 -9.90 -1.85 -5.78
N ILE A 112 -9.26 -0.93 -5.07
CA ILE A 112 -7.83 -0.65 -5.20
C ILE A 112 -7.13 -1.10 -3.93
N LEU A 113 -6.06 -1.88 -4.08
CA LEU A 113 -5.14 -2.23 -3.01
C LEU A 113 -3.86 -1.42 -3.13
N LEU A 114 -3.57 -0.61 -2.13
CA LEU A 114 -2.27 -0.01 -1.90
C LEU A 114 -1.51 -0.90 -0.91
N GLU A 115 -0.35 -1.44 -1.29
CA GLU A 115 0.45 -2.30 -0.41
C GLU A 115 1.95 -2.01 -0.50
N TYR A 116 2.64 -2.16 0.64
CA TYR A 116 4.10 -2.12 0.69
C TYR A 116 4.64 -3.54 0.51
N GLY A 117 5.21 -3.79 -0.67
CA GLY A 117 5.74 -5.09 -1.05
C GLY A 117 7.18 -5.33 -0.60
N SER A 118 7.69 -6.53 -0.93
CA SER A 118 9.11 -6.82 -0.81
C SER A 118 9.92 -6.01 -1.82
N THR A 119 10.89 -5.23 -1.36
CA THR A 119 11.81 -4.50 -2.24
C THR A 119 12.97 -5.40 -2.69
N PRO A 120 13.53 -5.23 -3.91
CA PRO A 120 14.66 -6.04 -4.36
C PRO A 120 15.84 -6.07 -3.39
N PRO A 121 16.25 -4.95 -2.74
CA PRO A 121 17.31 -4.98 -1.73
C PRO A 121 16.98 -5.83 -0.51
N ARG A 122 15.73 -5.80 -0.02
CA ARG A 122 15.30 -6.59 1.14
C ARG A 122 15.36 -8.09 0.83
N THR A 123 14.92 -8.50 -0.35
CA THR A 123 14.94 -9.90 -0.78
C THR A 123 16.37 -10.42 -0.93
N VAL A 124 17.23 -9.66 -1.62
CA VAL A 124 18.64 -10.04 -1.82
C VAL A 124 19.39 -10.09 -0.49
N GLY A 125 19.21 -9.08 0.37
CA GLY A 125 19.83 -9.05 1.70
C GLY A 125 19.39 -10.23 2.57
N GLY A 126 18.13 -10.65 2.48
CA GLY A 126 17.62 -11.85 3.15
C GLY A 126 18.36 -13.11 2.72
N TRP A 127 18.54 -13.32 1.41
CA TRP A 127 19.28 -14.46 0.87
C TRP A 127 20.75 -14.46 1.26
N ILE A 128 21.41 -13.29 1.22
CA ILE A 128 22.81 -13.15 1.63
C ILE A 128 22.96 -13.52 3.11
N SER A 129 22.09 -12.98 3.97
CA SER A 129 22.12 -13.25 5.42
C SER A 129 21.91 -14.73 5.72
N LEU A 130 20.94 -15.36 5.05
CA LEU A 130 20.69 -16.79 5.20
C LEU A 130 21.90 -17.62 4.75
N GLY A 131 22.52 -17.27 3.63
CA GLY A 131 23.74 -17.90 3.14
C GLY A 131 24.92 -17.74 4.12
N SER A 132 25.13 -16.54 4.65
CA SER A 132 26.17 -16.27 5.64
C SER A 132 25.96 -17.07 6.93
N LEU A 133 24.71 -17.17 7.41
CA LEU A 133 24.37 -17.96 8.59
C LEU A 133 24.64 -19.45 8.37
N LEU A 134 24.25 -19.99 7.22
CA LEU A 134 24.54 -21.38 6.83
C LEU A 134 26.04 -21.66 6.79
N LEU A 135 26.83 -20.79 6.17
CA LEU A 135 28.28 -20.92 6.12
C LEU A 135 28.92 -20.88 7.51
N ALA A 136 28.46 -19.98 8.38
CA ALA A 136 28.93 -19.91 9.77
C ALA A 136 28.62 -21.19 10.56
N LEU A 137 27.41 -21.73 10.42
CA LEU A 137 27.01 -22.99 11.07
C LEU A 137 27.83 -24.18 10.57
N LEU A 138 28.08 -24.27 9.25
CA LEU A 138 28.92 -25.31 8.66
C LEU A 138 30.37 -25.23 9.15
N ALA A 139 30.94 -24.02 9.23
CA ALA A 139 32.29 -23.82 9.75
C ALA A 139 32.39 -24.24 11.23
N LEU A 140 31.39 -23.91 12.05
CA LEU A 140 31.33 -24.34 13.45
C LEU A 140 31.20 -25.86 13.58
N ALA A 141 30.38 -26.49 12.75
CA ALA A 141 30.24 -27.95 12.73
C ALA A 141 31.54 -28.64 12.32
N ALA A 142 32.18 -28.20 11.23
CA ALA A 142 33.46 -28.72 10.77
C ALA A 142 34.56 -28.54 11.82
N GLY A 143 34.65 -27.36 12.45
CA GLY A 143 35.62 -27.09 13.52
C GLY A 143 35.42 -27.98 14.75
N ARG A 144 34.19 -28.38 15.07
CA ARG A 144 33.90 -29.36 16.13
C ARG A 144 34.35 -30.77 15.74
N VAL A 145 34.11 -31.19 14.50
CA VAL A 145 34.53 -32.51 14.00
C VAL A 145 36.06 -32.65 14.00
N LEU A 146 36.77 -31.65 13.47
CA LEU A 146 38.24 -31.64 13.44
C LEU A 146 38.88 -31.65 14.84
N ARG A 147 38.23 -31.07 15.86
CA ARG A 147 38.70 -31.10 17.25
C ARG A 147 38.42 -32.44 17.97
N MET A 148 37.58 -33.31 17.42
CA MET A 148 37.22 -34.61 18.02
C MET A 148 37.97 -35.79 17.42
N THR A 149 38.72 -35.60 16.32
CA THR A 149 39.67 -36.58 15.78
C THR A 149 41.03 -36.47 16.52
N PRO A 150 41.41 -37.45 17.36
CA PRO A 150 42.72 -37.50 18.02
C PRO A 150 43.85 -37.90 17.07
#